data_AF-A0A352NXJ9-F1
#
_entry.id   AF-A0A352NXJ9-F1
#
_cell.length_a   1.000
_cell.length_b   1.000
_cell.length_c   1.000
_cell.angle_alpha   90.00
_cell.angle_beta   90.00
_cell.angle_gamma   90.00
#
_symmetry.space_group_name_H-M   'P 1'
#
loop_
_entity.id
_entity.type
_entity.pdbx_description
1 polymer ?
#
loop_
_entity_poly.entity_id
_entity_poly.type
_entity_poly.pdbx_seq_one_letter_code
_entity_poly.pdbx_strand_id
1 'polypeptide(L)'
;MRNSANVKNDLYILILMAFSLPIISELKFYPFHDTFRISFSSAVFLFFLLWVKKIPLVLYGIVIGASTVIFRITIDFIFKSGFQFYSDFLLHFPAFFYYLVFSYLLYITKVNSFHNNPILIGILATF
;
A
#
# COMPACT_ATOMS: atom_id res chain seq x y z
N MET A 1 13.24 26.46 -6.48
CA MET A 1 13.77 25.21 -7.09
C MET A 1 13.79 24.01 -6.14
N ARG A 2 14.03 24.15 -4.83
CA ARG A 2 14.06 23.01 -3.87
C ARG A 2 12.70 22.28 -3.67
N ASN A 3 11.57 22.94 -3.91
CA ASN A 3 10.24 22.32 -3.77
C ASN A 3 9.91 21.33 -4.90
N SER A 4 10.30 21.61 -6.15
CA SER A 4 10.00 20.72 -7.28
C SER A 4 10.84 19.44 -7.26
N ALA A 5 12.07 19.50 -6.76
CA ALA A 5 12.93 18.32 -6.61
C ALA A 5 12.32 17.28 -5.64
N ASN A 6 11.77 17.73 -4.51
CA ASN A 6 11.14 16.83 -3.53
C ASN A 6 9.87 16.18 -4.07
N VAL A 7 9.06 16.91 -4.86
CA VAL A 7 7.85 16.35 -5.49
C VAL A 7 8.22 15.29 -6.54
N LYS A 8 9.30 15.51 -7.30
CA LYS A 8 9.80 14.48 -8.24
C LYS A 8 10.20 13.21 -7.50
N ASN A 9 10.93 13.33 -6.38
CA ASN A 9 11.32 12.17 -5.57
C ASN A 9 10.11 11.41 -5.01
N ASP A 10 9.13 12.14 -4.47
CA ASP A 10 7.88 11.56 -3.97
C ASP A 10 7.09 10.82 -5.07
N LEU A 11 7.13 11.33 -6.31
CA LEU A 11 6.53 10.68 -7.48
C LEU A 11 7.30 9.42 -7.89
N TYR A 12 8.64 9.45 -7.88
CA TYR A 12 9.46 8.26 -8.12
C TYR A 12 9.15 7.17 -7.08
N ILE A 13 9.01 7.53 -5.81
CA ILE A 13 8.63 6.61 -4.74
C ILE A 13 7.22 6.06 -5.02
N LEU A 14 6.25 6.90 -5.38
CA LEU A 14 4.89 6.47 -5.73
C LEU A 14 4.89 5.43 -6.85
N ILE A 15 5.63 5.68 -7.93
CA ILE A 15 5.74 4.75 -9.07
C ILE A 15 6.37 3.44 -8.60
N LEU A 16 7.46 3.50 -7.85
CA LEU A 16 8.13 2.31 -7.33
C LEU A 16 7.21 1.48 -6.44
N MET A 17 6.46 2.12 -5.54
CA MET A 17 5.46 1.47 -4.71
C MET A 17 4.36 0.82 -5.55
N ALA A 18 3.87 1.51 -6.59
CA ALA A 18 2.79 1.02 -7.44
C ALA A 18 3.17 -0.28 -8.17
N PHE A 19 4.45 -0.50 -8.49
CA PHE A 19 4.89 -1.77 -9.07
C PHE A 19 5.28 -2.82 -8.02
N SER A 20 6.02 -2.41 -6.99
CA SER A 20 6.55 -3.35 -6.00
C SER A 20 5.49 -3.91 -5.05
N LEU A 21 4.54 -3.09 -4.58
CA LEU A 21 3.57 -3.51 -3.57
C LEU A 21 2.57 -4.54 -4.08
N PRO A 22 2.00 -4.45 -5.30
CA PRO A 22 1.16 -5.51 -5.82
C PRO A 22 1.89 -6.85 -5.90
N ILE A 23 3.15 -6.85 -6.35
CA ILE A 23 4.00 -8.06 -6.42
C ILE A 23 4.24 -8.63 -5.01
N ILE A 24 4.62 -7.80 -4.05
CA ILE A 24 4.84 -8.21 -2.66
C ILE A 24 3.54 -8.69 -2.01
N SER A 25 2.38 -8.16 -2.42
CA SER A 25 1.10 -8.57 -1.87
C SER A 25 0.70 -9.99 -2.27
N GLU A 26 1.29 -10.54 -3.33
CA GLU A 26 1.14 -11.96 -3.69
C GLU A 26 2.03 -12.88 -2.86
N LEU A 27 3.10 -12.37 -2.24
CA LEU A 27 3.92 -13.16 -1.32
C LEU A 27 3.13 -13.46 -0.04
N LYS A 28 2.66 -14.70 0.07
CA LYS A 28 1.91 -15.19 1.22
C LYS A 28 2.90 -15.86 2.18
N PHE A 29 3.16 -15.25 3.33
CA PHE A 29 3.92 -15.88 4.39
C PHE A 29 2.97 -16.56 5.37
N TYR A 30 3.12 -17.88 5.52
CA TYR A 30 2.33 -18.72 6.42
C TYR A 30 3.23 -19.25 7.53
N PRO A 31 3.42 -18.50 8.63
CA PRO A 31 4.26 -18.97 9.73
C PRO A 31 3.61 -20.09 10.56
N PHE A 32 2.28 -20.25 10.50
CA PHE A 32 1.53 -21.23 11.28
C PHE A 32 0.46 -21.90 10.41
N HIS A 33 0.67 -23.18 10.08
CA HIS A 33 -0.31 -24.16 9.54
C HIS A 33 -1.45 -23.56 8.69
N ASP A 34 -1.09 -22.72 7.71
CA ASP A 34 -1.93 -22.18 6.63
C ASP A 34 -3.12 -21.25 6.97
N THR A 35 -3.44 -21.01 8.25
CA THR A 35 -4.60 -20.19 8.62
C THR A 35 -4.30 -18.70 8.77
N PHE A 36 -3.05 -18.35 9.12
CA PHE A 36 -2.63 -16.96 9.31
C PHE A 36 -1.75 -16.49 8.16
N ARG A 37 -2.35 -15.72 7.24
CA ARG A 37 -1.60 -15.07 6.14
C ARG A 37 -1.13 -13.70 6.59
N ILE A 38 0.19 -13.53 6.70
CA ILE A 38 0.78 -12.21 6.94
C ILE A 38 1.05 -11.54 5.59
N SER A 39 0.37 -10.42 5.34
CA SER A 39 0.62 -9.61 4.15
C SER A 39 1.82 -8.70 4.38
N PHE A 40 2.98 -9.07 3.83
CA PHE A 40 4.22 -8.31 3.93
C PHE A 40 4.13 -6.91 3.28
N SER A 41 3.18 -6.73 2.36
CA SER A 41 2.93 -5.46 1.68
C SER A 41 2.50 -4.34 2.62
N SER A 42 1.84 -4.66 3.74
CA SER A 42 1.43 -3.67 4.75
C SER A 42 2.63 -2.98 5.41
N ALA A 43 3.58 -3.76 5.89
CA ALA A 43 4.81 -3.26 6.49
C ALA A 43 5.64 -2.46 5.48
N VAL A 44 5.81 -2.99 4.26
CA VAL A 44 6.55 -2.31 3.19
C VAL A 44 5.86 -0.99 2.80
N PHE A 45 4.53 -0.98 2.71
CA PHE A 45 3.75 0.22 2.43
C PHE A 45 3.95 1.30 3.51
N LEU A 46 3.92 0.91 4.78
CA LEU A 46 4.23 1.82 5.88
C LEU A 46 5.64 2.41 5.73
N PHE A 47 6.67 1.60 5.52
CA PHE A 47 8.05 2.10 5.42
C PHE A 47 8.21 3.13 4.30
N PHE A 48 7.60 2.88 3.13
CA PHE A 48 7.63 3.85 2.05
C PHE A 48 6.86 5.13 2.37
N LEU A 49 5.70 5.04 3.05
CA LEU A 49 4.93 6.21 3.48
C LEU A 49 5.70 7.11 4.46
N LEU A 50 6.68 6.57 5.19
CA LEU A 50 7.56 7.36 6.06
C LEU A 50 8.60 8.18 5.27
N TRP A 51 8.91 7.79 4.05
CA TRP A 51 9.93 8.45 3.24
C TRP A 51 9.39 9.66 2.45
N VAL A 52 8.08 9.71 2.21
CA VAL A 52 7.43 10.74 1.40
C VAL A 52 7.03 11.97 2.23
N LYS A 53 7.19 13.17 1.67
CA LYS A 53 7.12 14.42 2.47
C LYS A 53 6.15 15.47 1.96
N LYS A 54 5.83 15.47 0.67
CA LYS A 54 5.09 16.54 0.00
C LYS A 54 3.72 16.08 -0.49
N ILE A 55 3.64 14.89 -1.09
CA ILE A 55 2.37 14.35 -1.58
C ILE A 55 1.54 13.85 -0.37
N PRO A 56 0.22 14.16 -0.31
CA PRO A 56 -0.63 13.68 0.79
C PRO A 56 -0.70 12.16 0.80
N LEU A 57 -0.58 11.56 2.00
CA LEU A 57 -0.54 10.11 2.19
C LEU A 57 -1.76 9.40 1.59
N VAL A 58 -2.93 10.04 1.63
CA VAL A 58 -4.19 9.51 1.07
C VAL A 58 -4.06 9.21 -0.43
N LEU A 59 -3.31 10.03 -1.20
CA LEU A 59 -3.11 9.77 -2.63
C LEU A 59 -2.30 8.49 -2.85
N TYR A 60 -1.32 8.19 -2.00
CA TYR A 60 -0.59 6.93 -2.05
C TYR A 60 -1.54 5.76 -1.79
N GLY A 61 -2.40 5.83 -0.77
CA GLY A 61 -3.36 4.76 -0.50
C GLY A 61 -4.31 4.48 -1.66
N ILE A 62 -4.83 5.53 -2.30
CA ILE A 62 -5.70 5.39 -3.48
C ILE A 62 -4.95 4.72 -4.64
N VAL A 63 -3.76 5.22 -4.98
CA VAL A 63 -2.99 4.72 -6.14
C VAL A 63 -2.50 3.30 -5.91
N ILE A 64 -1.95 3.01 -4.73
CA ILE A 64 -1.46 1.67 -4.38
C ILE A 64 -2.60 0.67 -4.25
N GLY A 65 -3.70 1.06 -3.60
CA GLY A 65 -4.89 0.22 -3.51
C GLY A 65 -5.42 -0.13 -4.89
N ALA A 66 -5.58 0.87 -5.77
CA ALA A 66 -6.09 0.65 -7.12
C ALA A 66 -5.15 -0.23 -7.93
N SER A 67 -3.85 0.06 -7.89
CA SER A 67 -2.82 -0.72 -8.57
C SER A 67 -2.81 -2.18 -8.10
N THR A 68 -2.96 -2.43 -6.79
CA THR A 68 -3.01 -3.78 -6.24
C THR A 68 -4.23 -4.55 -6.72
N VAL A 69 -5.42 -3.92 -6.74
CA VAL A 69 -6.65 -4.57 -7.24
C VAL A 69 -6.54 -4.86 -8.73
N ILE A 70 -6.08 -3.90 -9.53
CA ILE A 70 -5.89 -4.07 -10.97
C ILE A 70 -4.92 -5.22 -11.24
N PHE A 71 -3.79 -5.26 -10.52
CA PHE A 71 -2.80 -6.33 -10.67
C PHE A 71 -3.39 -7.70 -10.34
N ARG A 72 -4.14 -7.82 -9.23
CA ARG A 72 -4.79 -9.09 -8.83
C ARG A 72 -5.81 -9.57 -9.85
N ILE A 73 -6.67 -8.68 -10.32
CA ILE A 73 -7.65 -9.00 -11.36
C ILE A 73 -6.94 -9.42 -12.66
N THR A 74 -5.81 -8.78 -12.99
CA THR A 74 -5.01 -9.14 -14.18
C THR A 74 -4.40 -10.54 -14.04
N ILE A 75 -3.89 -10.90 -12.86
CA ILE A 75 -3.40 -12.26 -12.59
C ILE A 75 -4.54 -13.28 -12.71
N ASP A 76 -5.69 -13.01 -12.09
CA ASP A 76 -6.85 -13.90 -12.18
C ASP A 76 -7.34 -14.06 -13.62
N PHE A 77 -7.36 -12.99 -14.40
CA PHE A 77 -7.73 -13.03 -15.82
C PHE A 77 -6.78 -13.93 -16.65
N ILE A 78 -5.49 -13.93 -16.36
CA ILE A 78 -4.49 -14.71 -17.11
C ILE A 78 -4.49 -16.19 -16.70
N PHE A 79 -4.63 -16.49 -15.40
CA PHE A 79 -4.38 -17.83 -14.86
C PHE A 79 -5.65 -18.63 -14.52
N LYS A 80 -6.82 -18.00 -14.38
CA LYS A 80 -8.05 -18.66 -13.91
C LYS A 80 -8.98 -19.00 -15.07
N SER A 81 -9.26 -20.30 -15.28
CA SER A 81 -10.30 -20.75 -16.21
C SER A 81 -11.69 -20.52 -15.61
N GLY A 82 -12.41 -19.49 -16.08
CA GLY A 82 -13.73 -19.11 -15.56
C GLY A 82 -13.79 -17.74 -14.89
N PHE A 83 -12.87 -16.84 -15.25
CA PHE A 83 -12.85 -15.45 -14.78
C PHE A 83 -14.22 -14.77 -14.92
N GLN A 84 -14.71 -14.19 -13.82
CA GLN A 84 -15.92 -13.38 -13.80
C GLN A 84 -15.58 -12.04 -13.17
N PHE A 85 -15.53 -11.01 -14.00
CA PHE A 85 -15.07 -9.69 -13.62
C PHE A 85 -15.70 -9.16 -12.32
N TYR A 86 -17.02 -9.28 -12.17
CA TYR A 86 -17.74 -8.80 -10.98
C TYR A 86 -17.34 -9.57 -9.70
N SER A 87 -17.31 -10.90 -9.78
CA SER A 87 -16.99 -11.77 -8.67
C SER A 87 -15.53 -11.62 -8.22
N ASP A 88 -14.60 -11.56 -9.18
CA ASP A 88 -13.18 -11.40 -8.90
C ASP A 88 -12.86 -9.96 -8.42
N PHE A 89 -13.57 -8.94 -8.93
CA PHE A 89 -13.46 -7.58 -8.40
C PHE A 89 -13.90 -7.51 -6.93
N LEU A 90 -15.08 -8.06 -6.60
CA LEU A 90 -15.57 -8.09 -5.22
C LEU A 90 -14.63 -8.84 -4.27
N LEU A 91 -13.95 -9.88 -4.76
CA LEU A 91 -12.99 -10.64 -3.98
C LEU A 91 -11.75 -9.80 -3.61
N HIS A 92 -11.26 -8.97 -4.53
CA HIS A 92 -10.04 -8.17 -4.32
C HIS A 92 -10.31 -6.76 -3.80
N PHE A 93 -11.54 -6.27 -3.90
CA PHE A 93 -11.94 -4.93 -3.46
C PHE A 93 -11.63 -4.59 -1.99
N PRO A 94 -11.75 -5.51 -1.01
CA PRO A 94 -11.34 -5.24 0.37
C PRO A 94 -9.87 -4.81 0.51
N ALA A 95 -8.99 -5.27 -0.38
CA ALA A 95 -7.58 -4.86 -0.38
C ALA A 95 -7.41 -3.38 -0.70
N PHE A 96 -8.22 -2.82 -1.61
CA PHE A 96 -8.23 -1.38 -1.89
C PHE A 96 -8.59 -0.58 -0.63
N PHE A 97 -9.66 -0.99 0.05
CA PHE A 97 -10.12 -0.33 1.27
C PHE A 97 -9.08 -0.37 2.38
N TYR A 98 -8.34 -1.47 2.50
CA TYR A 98 -7.24 -1.58 3.46
C TYR A 98 -6.20 -0.46 3.26
N TYR A 99 -5.66 -0.29 2.05
CA TYR A 99 -4.64 0.74 1.80
C TYR A 99 -5.20 2.16 1.93
N LEU A 100 -6.44 2.37 1.51
CA LEU A 100 -7.12 3.66 1.64
C LEU A 100 -7.29 4.06 3.10
N VAL A 101 -7.90 3.19 3.92
CA VAL A 101 -8.12 3.46 5.35
C VAL A 101 -6.80 3.59 6.09
N PHE A 102 -5.83 2.73 5.81
CA PHE A 102 -4.51 2.79 6.45
C PHE A 102 -3.79 4.11 6.17
N SER A 103 -3.73 4.54 4.91
CA SER A 103 -3.12 5.82 4.56
C SER A 103 -3.88 7.02 5.10
N TYR A 104 -5.21 6.92 5.19
CA TYR A 104 -6.08 7.95 5.74
C TYR A 104 -5.89 8.09 7.25
N LEU A 105 -5.74 6.98 7.97
CA LEU A 105 -5.42 6.97 9.39
C LEU A 105 -4.10 7.69 9.62
N LEU A 106 -3.02 7.31 8.92
CA LEU A 106 -1.70 7.95 9.03
C LEU A 106 -1.72 9.44 8.67
N TYR A 107 -2.58 9.83 7.72
CA TYR A 107 -2.82 11.23 7.38
C TYR A 107 -3.45 12.01 8.56
N ILE A 108 -4.50 11.47 9.19
CA ILE A 108 -5.16 12.09 10.35
C ILE A 108 -4.21 12.17 11.55
N THR A 109 -3.44 11.12 11.81
CA THR A 109 -2.48 11.06 12.92
C THR A 109 -1.32 12.06 12.75
N LYS A 110 -1.30 12.84 11.65
CA LYS A 110 -0.26 13.84 11.32
C LYS A 110 1.14 13.27 11.49
N VAL A 111 1.35 12.03 11.05
CA VAL A 111 2.65 11.35 11.08
C VAL A 111 3.75 12.22 10.45
N ASN A 112 3.41 12.98 9.40
CA ASN A 112 4.33 13.90 8.74
C ASN A 112 4.76 15.11 9.60
N SER A 113 4.07 15.42 10.70
CA SER A 113 4.44 16.48 11.65
C SER A 113 5.49 16.02 12.66
N PHE A 114 5.66 14.72 12.86
CA PHE A 114 6.63 14.12 13.81
C PHE A 114 7.90 13.62 13.11
N HIS A 115 8.28 14.25 12.00
CA HIS A 115 9.43 13.86 11.18
C HIS A 115 10.78 13.84 11.95
N ASN A 116 10.85 14.50 13.11
CA ASN A 116 12.02 14.44 14.00
C ASN A 116 12.11 13.16 14.85
N ASN A 117 11.06 12.33 14.95
CA ASN A 117 11.03 11.14 15.80
C ASN A 117 10.41 9.93 15.07
N PRO A 118 11.14 9.28 14.13
CA PRO A 118 10.65 8.12 13.38
C PRO A 118 10.21 6.93 14.25
N ILE A 119 10.76 6.80 15.46
CA ILE A 119 10.42 5.73 16.43
C ILE A 119 8.98 5.87 16.95
N LEU A 120 8.50 7.09 17.17
CA LEU A 120 7.16 7.37 17.70
C LEU A 120 6.08 6.98 16.68
N ILE A 121 6.40 7.10 15.39
CA ILE A 121 5.53 6.70 14.29
C ILE A 121 5.43 5.16 14.21
N GLY A 122 6.53 4.44 14.45
CA GLY A 122 6.52 2.98 14.52
C GLY A 122 5.64 2.44 15.66
N ILE A 123 5.69 3.09 16.84
CA ILE A 123 4.85 2.73 17.99
C ILE A 123 3.37 2.98 17.68
N LEU A 124 3.04 4.13 17.08
CA LEU A 124 1.65 4.45 16.69
C LEU A 124 1.08 3.51 15.63
N ALA A 125 1.93 2.97 14.75
CA ALA A 125 1.50 2.03 13.72
C ALA A 125 1.36 0.58 14.22
N THR A 126 1.79 0.29 15.45
CA THR A 126 1.68 -1.03 16.06
C THR A 126 0.30 -1.27 16.69
N PHE A 127 -0.45 -0.19 16.99
CA PHE A 127 -1.81 -0.23 17.54
C PHE A 127 -2.85 0.01 16.45
#